data_AF-A0A1S8ADF6-F1
#
_entry.id   AF-A0A1S8ADF6-F1
#
_cell.length_a   1.000
_cell.length_b   1.000
_cell.length_c   1.000
_cell.angle_alpha   90.00
_cell.angle_beta   90.00
_cell.angle_gamma   90.00
#
_symmetry.space_group_name_H-M   'P 1'
#
loop_
_entity.id
_entity.type
_entity.pdbx_description
1 polymer ?
#
loop_
_entity_poly.entity_id
_entity_poly.type
_entity_poly.pdbx_seq_one_letter_code
_entity_poly.pdbx_strand_id
1 'polypeptide(L)'
;EKGDYSSHSADTWIDDDILQAAILALTAFFRGGGKVGKKAVEKSYAPVLAALTLQLGSCHGLASSGQHEPLRAILTSFQAFCECVGDLEMRKILARDGEQNDKEKWINLIGDVAGCVSIERPKEVQTICLILTKSINRQQRFQREAAAAALSEFVRYSGGFDSLLEQMVEALCRHVSDESPTVRGLCLRGLVQIPSIHIHQCATQVLSVILALLDDLDESVQLTAVSCLLTILKSSSKDAVEPILLNLSVRLRNLQHLGR
;
A
#
# COMPACT_ATOMS: atom_id res chain seq x y z
N GLU A 1 5.49 3.90 -43.61
CA GLU A 1 6.35 4.50 -42.57
C GLU A 1 6.63 3.48 -41.49
N LYS A 2 7.91 3.26 -41.19
CA LYS A 2 8.42 2.46 -40.07
C LYS A 2 9.29 3.42 -39.26
N GLY A 3 8.90 3.73 -38.03
CA GLY A 3 9.66 4.59 -37.13
C GLY A 3 8.93 4.73 -35.79
N ASP A 4 9.71 4.74 -34.70
CA ASP A 4 9.34 5.16 -33.34
C ASP A 4 8.85 4.13 -32.29
N TYR A 5 9.22 2.86 -32.42
CA TYR A 5 9.14 1.90 -31.28
C TYR A 5 10.47 1.71 -30.53
N SER A 6 11.56 2.37 -30.95
CA SER A 6 12.92 2.11 -30.44
C SER A 6 13.36 3.00 -29.28
N SER A 7 12.75 4.17 -29.07
CA SER A 7 13.16 5.12 -28.01
C SER A 7 12.64 4.70 -26.64
N HIS A 8 11.36 4.31 -26.54
CA HIS A 8 10.77 3.86 -25.28
C HIS A 8 11.42 2.61 -24.68
N SER A 9 11.89 1.67 -25.53
CA SER A 9 12.56 0.47 -25.04
C SER A 9 13.95 0.78 -24.51
N ALA A 10 14.71 1.67 -25.15
CA ALA A 10 16.05 2.02 -24.72
C ALA A 10 16.06 2.78 -23.37
N ASP A 11 15.12 3.72 -23.20
CA ASP A 11 15.00 4.48 -21.94
C ASP A 11 14.60 3.58 -20.76
N THR A 12 13.68 2.63 -20.99
CA THR A 12 13.26 1.66 -19.96
C THR A 12 14.42 0.77 -19.52
N TRP A 13 15.26 0.32 -20.46
CA TRP A 13 16.41 -0.55 -20.16
C TRP A 13 17.49 0.18 -19.37
N ILE A 14 17.75 1.46 -19.67
CA ILE A 14 18.72 2.29 -18.92
C ILE A 14 18.25 2.50 -17.48
N ASP A 15 16.95 2.76 -17.28
CA ASP A 15 16.37 2.89 -15.94
C ASP A 15 16.45 1.59 -15.12
N ASP A 16 16.25 0.43 -15.78
CA ASP A 16 16.36 -0.88 -15.14
C ASP A 16 17.80 -1.22 -14.71
N ASP A 17 18.80 -0.90 -15.54
CA ASP A 17 20.22 -1.10 -15.21
C ASP A 17 20.67 -0.20 -14.04
N ILE A 18 20.22 1.07 -14.02
CA ILE A 18 20.50 2.01 -12.92
C ILE A 18 19.85 1.52 -11.63
N LEU A 19 18.60 1.05 -11.69
CA LEU A 19 17.89 0.49 -10.54
C LEU A 19 18.65 -0.71 -9.97
N GLN A 20 19.06 -1.64 -10.82
CA GLN A 20 19.80 -2.84 -10.42
C GLN A 20 21.15 -2.47 -9.77
N ALA A 21 21.90 -1.56 -10.36
CA ALA A 21 23.16 -1.07 -9.80
C ALA A 21 22.95 -0.41 -8.42
N ALA A 22 21.90 0.39 -8.27
CA ALA A 22 21.55 1.02 -6.99
C ALA A 22 21.19 -0.01 -5.91
N ILE A 23 20.40 -1.04 -6.26
CA ILE A 23 20.02 -2.13 -5.35
C ILE A 23 21.26 -2.89 -4.86
N LEU A 24 22.19 -3.22 -5.77
CA LEU A 24 23.43 -3.91 -5.42
C LEU A 24 24.33 -3.05 -4.53
N ALA A 25 24.46 -1.76 -4.83
CA ALA A 25 25.23 -0.82 -4.01
C ALA A 25 24.65 -0.70 -2.59
N LEU A 26 23.33 -0.58 -2.45
CA LEU A 26 22.65 -0.58 -1.15
C LEU A 26 22.87 -1.88 -0.39
N THR A 27 22.76 -3.02 -1.06
CA THR A 27 22.99 -4.34 -0.45
C THR A 27 24.41 -4.45 0.12
N ALA A 28 25.40 -4.02 -0.66
CA ALA A 28 26.80 -4.01 -0.22
C ALA A 28 27.00 -3.06 0.97
N PHE A 29 26.35 -1.89 0.97
CA PHE A 29 26.39 -0.95 2.08
C PHE A 29 25.79 -1.53 3.37
N PHE A 30 24.62 -2.16 3.30
CA PHE A 30 23.95 -2.76 4.47
C PHE A 30 24.79 -3.87 5.10
N ARG A 31 25.45 -4.70 4.29
CA ARG A 31 26.29 -5.82 4.77
C ARG A 31 27.68 -5.37 5.23
N GLY A 32 28.30 -4.41 4.53
CA GLY A 32 29.70 -4.05 4.68
C GLY A 32 29.98 -2.81 5.53
N GLY A 33 28.96 -2.01 5.87
CA GLY A 33 29.13 -0.70 6.50
C GLY A 33 29.63 -0.72 7.96
N GLY A 34 29.68 -1.88 8.61
CA GLY A 34 30.09 -2.02 10.02
C GLY A 34 29.26 -1.13 10.97
N LYS A 35 29.87 -0.72 12.09
CA LYS A 35 29.17 0.11 13.12
C LYS A 35 28.74 1.49 12.61
N VAL A 36 29.53 2.09 11.72
CA VAL A 36 29.23 3.44 11.19
C VAL A 36 28.11 3.38 10.17
N GLY A 37 28.18 2.44 9.23
CA GLY A 37 27.12 2.20 8.26
C GLY A 37 25.80 1.84 8.92
N LYS A 38 25.82 0.93 9.91
CA LYS A 38 24.63 0.60 10.69
C LYS A 38 23.97 1.84 11.30
N LYS A 39 24.73 2.70 11.97
CA LYS A 39 24.21 3.96 12.54
C LYS A 39 23.65 4.90 11.47
N ALA A 40 24.25 4.94 10.28
CA ALA A 40 23.74 5.75 9.17
C ALA A 40 22.40 5.20 8.65
N VAL A 41 22.28 3.88 8.51
CA VAL A 41 21.02 3.22 8.12
C VAL A 41 19.94 3.44 9.17
N GLU A 42 20.26 3.30 10.45
CA GLU A 42 19.31 3.55 11.56
C GLU A 42 18.79 4.98 11.56
N LYS A 43 19.65 5.98 11.31
CA LYS A 43 19.22 7.39 11.18
C LYS A 43 18.34 7.65 9.97
N SER A 44 18.48 6.85 8.92
CA SER A 44 17.75 6.95 7.67
C SER A 44 16.73 5.82 7.52
N TYR A 45 16.26 5.22 8.63
CA TYR A 45 15.41 4.04 8.61
C TYR A 45 14.14 4.29 7.78
N ALA A 46 13.35 5.30 8.14
CA ALA A 46 12.11 5.62 7.45
C ALA A 46 12.26 5.85 5.93
N PRO A 47 13.17 6.71 5.44
CA PRO A 47 13.34 6.91 3.98
C PRO A 47 13.88 5.67 3.27
N VAL A 48 14.77 4.89 3.89
CA VAL A 48 15.28 3.65 3.28
C VAL A 48 14.18 2.61 3.20
N LEU A 49 13.42 2.38 4.27
CA LEU A 49 12.30 1.45 4.28
C LEU A 49 11.25 1.85 3.23
N ALA A 50 10.83 3.11 3.20
CA ALA A 50 9.85 3.58 2.23
C ALA A 50 10.34 3.38 0.79
N ALA A 51 11.63 3.65 0.51
CA ALA A 51 12.21 3.40 -0.80
C ALA A 51 12.21 1.90 -1.15
N LEU A 52 12.63 1.03 -0.23
CA LEU A 52 12.63 -0.42 -0.44
C LEU A 52 11.21 -0.96 -0.67
N THR A 53 10.20 -0.51 0.08
CA THR A 53 8.79 -0.88 -0.10
C THR A 53 8.27 -0.48 -1.49
N LEU A 54 8.57 0.75 -1.94
CA LEU A 54 8.14 1.22 -3.26
C LEU A 54 8.83 0.43 -4.38
N GLN A 55 10.15 0.21 -4.27
CA GLN A 55 10.89 -0.56 -5.27
C GLN A 55 10.49 -2.03 -5.28
N LEU A 56 10.13 -2.62 -4.14
CA LEU A 56 9.56 -3.96 -4.09
C LEU A 56 8.29 -4.05 -4.96
N GLY A 57 7.40 -3.05 -4.89
CA GLY A 57 6.26 -2.93 -5.80
C GLY A 57 6.68 -2.89 -7.27
N SER A 58 7.60 -1.99 -7.63
CA SER A 58 8.15 -1.92 -9.01
C SER A 58 8.67 -3.27 -9.50
N CYS A 59 9.46 -3.96 -8.68
CA CYS A 59 10.06 -5.24 -9.03
C CYS A 59 9.02 -6.37 -9.13
N HIS A 60 7.94 -6.36 -8.35
CA HIS A 60 6.81 -7.29 -8.57
C HIS A 60 6.09 -7.01 -9.89
N GLY A 61 6.00 -5.73 -10.29
CA GLY A 61 5.50 -5.36 -11.62
C GLY A 61 6.36 -5.95 -12.75
N LEU A 62 7.67 -5.84 -12.63
CA LEU A 62 8.63 -6.45 -13.57
C LEU A 62 8.54 -7.98 -13.56
N ALA A 63 8.46 -8.59 -12.38
CA ALA A 63 8.29 -10.05 -12.22
C ALA A 63 6.99 -10.56 -12.86
N SER A 64 5.91 -9.78 -12.79
CA SER A 64 4.64 -10.09 -13.47
C SER A 64 4.78 -10.10 -15.00
N SER A 65 5.80 -9.43 -15.54
CA SER A 65 6.18 -9.46 -16.96
C SER A 65 7.26 -10.49 -17.30
N GLY A 66 7.66 -11.34 -16.33
CA GLY A 66 8.68 -12.39 -16.49
C GLY A 66 10.10 -11.99 -16.08
N GLN A 67 10.33 -10.74 -15.66
CA GLN A 67 11.64 -10.26 -15.21
C GLN A 67 11.82 -10.47 -13.70
N HIS A 68 12.26 -11.66 -13.30
CA HIS A 68 12.37 -12.03 -11.89
C HIS A 68 13.67 -11.59 -11.18
N GLU A 69 14.73 -11.29 -11.94
CA GLU A 69 16.02 -10.90 -11.35
C GLU A 69 15.97 -9.61 -10.51
N PRO A 70 15.29 -8.53 -10.95
CA PRO A 70 15.13 -7.33 -10.13
C PRO A 70 14.43 -7.63 -8.79
N LEU A 71 13.43 -8.51 -8.79
CA LEU A 71 12.72 -8.92 -7.57
C LEU A 71 13.65 -9.66 -6.60
N ARG A 72 14.45 -10.61 -7.08
CA ARG A 72 15.44 -11.31 -6.24
C ARG A 72 16.47 -10.35 -5.66
N ALA A 73 16.92 -9.38 -6.46
CA ALA A 73 17.89 -8.39 -6.03
C ALA A 73 17.32 -7.46 -4.94
N ILE A 74 16.11 -6.92 -5.13
CA ILE A 74 15.50 -6.05 -4.12
C ILE A 74 15.20 -6.81 -2.83
N LEU A 75 14.73 -8.06 -2.90
CA LEU A 75 14.49 -8.88 -1.70
C LEU A 75 15.79 -9.15 -0.94
N THR A 76 16.88 -9.42 -1.65
CA THR A 76 18.21 -9.59 -1.04
C THR A 76 18.66 -8.32 -0.34
N SER A 77 18.44 -7.16 -0.96
CA SER A 77 18.75 -5.85 -0.37
C SER A 77 17.88 -5.55 0.86
N PHE A 78 16.58 -5.85 0.77
CA PHE A 78 15.63 -5.61 1.86
C PHE A 78 15.94 -6.52 3.06
N GLN A 79 16.22 -7.80 2.85
CA GLN A 79 16.65 -8.69 3.93
C GLN A 79 17.97 -8.23 4.56
N ALA A 80 18.93 -7.75 3.76
CA ALA A 80 20.18 -7.18 4.26
C ALA A 80 19.94 -5.89 5.09
N PHE A 81 19.00 -5.05 4.69
CA PHE A 81 18.55 -3.90 5.50
C PHE A 81 18.01 -4.36 6.85
N CYS A 82 17.11 -5.35 6.87
CA CYS A 82 16.55 -5.90 8.11
C CYS A 82 17.64 -6.45 9.04
N GLU A 83 18.62 -7.18 8.50
CA GLU A 83 19.79 -7.64 9.28
C GLU A 83 20.60 -6.46 9.84
N CYS A 84 20.84 -5.44 9.03
CA CYS A 84 21.63 -4.26 9.42
C CYS A 84 21.00 -3.53 10.61
N VAL A 85 19.69 -3.29 10.56
CA VAL A 85 18.94 -2.57 11.60
C VAL A 85 18.45 -3.47 12.75
N GLY A 86 18.58 -4.79 12.61
CA GLY A 86 18.19 -5.77 13.62
C GLY A 86 16.71 -6.16 13.62
N ASP A 87 15.97 -5.94 12.53
CA ASP A 87 14.56 -6.33 12.40
C ASP A 87 14.41 -7.79 11.94
N LEU A 88 14.55 -8.72 12.88
CA LEU A 88 14.49 -10.16 12.57
C LEU A 88 13.10 -10.62 12.13
N GLU A 89 12.02 -10.07 12.69
CA GLU A 89 10.64 -10.44 12.31
C GLU A 89 10.31 -10.00 10.89
N MET A 90 10.64 -8.76 10.51
CA MET A 90 10.49 -8.28 9.13
C MET A 90 11.29 -9.13 8.14
N ARG A 91 12.51 -9.53 8.51
CA ARG A 91 13.33 -10.42 7.67
C ARG A 91 12.64 -11.77 7.44
N LYS A 92 12.01 -12.36 8.46
CA LYS A 92 11.28 -13.63 8.33
C LYS A 92 10.09 -13.50 7.39
N ILE A 93 9.33 -12.40 7.50
CA ILE A 93 8.22 -12.07 6.60
C ILE A 93 8.72 -12.03 5.14
N LEU A 94 9.78 -11.27 4.87
CA LEU A 94 10.38 -11.15 3.53
C LEU A 94 10.93 -12.48 2.99
N ALA A 95 11.54 -13.30 3.85
CA ALA A 95 12.08 -14.60 3.44
C ALA A 95 10.99 -15.63 3.12
N ARG A 96 9.83 -15.54 3.79
CA ARG A 96 8.71 -16.47 3.62
C ARG A 96 7.90 -16.15 2.37
N ASP A 97 7.53 -14.89 2.18
CA ASP A 97 6.53 -14.50 1.18
C ASP A 97 7.10 -13.65 0.04
N GLY A 98 8.38 -13.25 0.11
CA GLY A 98 9.01 -12.31 -0.81
C GLY A 98 8.90 -12.66 -2.29
N GLU A 99 9.12 -13.92 -2.65
CA GLU A 99 9.15 -14.36 -4.06
C GLU A 99 7.76 -14.69 -4.63
N GLN A 100 6.70 -14.58 -3.82
CA GLN A 100 5.34 -14.87 -4.27
C GLN A 100 4.88 -13.78 -5.25
N ASN A 101 4.61 -14.17 -6.50
CA ASN A 101 4.20 -13.23 -7.56
C ASN A 101 2.69 -13.09 -7.73
N ASP A 102 1.89 -13.87 -6.99
CA ASP A 102 0.44 -13.66 -6.97
C ASP A 102 0.14 -12.25 -6.44
N LYS A 103 -0.70 -11.51 -7.16
CA LYS A 103 -1.03 -10.12 -6.86
C LYS A 103 -1.42 -9.91 -5.39
N GLU A 104 -2.32 -10.76 -4.90
CA GLU A 104 -2.78 -10.70 -3.52
C GLU A 104 -1.67 -10.97 -2.50
N LYS A 105 -0.75 -11.90 -2.80
CA LYS A 105 0.31 -12.30 -1.88
C LYS A 105 1.35 -11.20 -1.69
N TRP A 106 1.83 -10.56 -2.76
CA TRP A 106 2.84 -9.50 -2.61
C TRP A 106 2.25 -8.22 -1.99
N ILE A 107 0.97 -7.94 -2.24
CA ILE A 107 0.25 -6.87 -1.57
C ILE A 107 0.14 -7.15 -0.07
N ASN A 108 -0.23 -8.39 0.30
CA ASN A 108 -0.29 -8.80 1.71
C ASN A 108 1.10 -8.75 2.37
N LEU A 109 2.16 -9.13 1.67
CA LEU A 109 3.55 -8.99 2.15
C LEU A 109 3.87 -7.54 2.53
N ILE A 110 3.47 -6.55 1.71
CA ILE A 110 3.69 -5.14 2.04
C ILE A 110 2.89 -4.72 3.27
N GLY A 111 1.65 -5.21 3.39
CA GLY A 111 0.85 -5.06 4.61
C GLY A 111 1.56 -5.63 5.83
N ASP A 112 2.04 -6.88 5.77
CA ASP A 112 2.75 -7.54 6.86
C ASP A 112 4.02 -6.78 7.28
N VAL A 113 4.77 -6.25 6.31
CA VAL A 113 5.92 -5.37 6.57
C VAL A 113 5.50 -4.09 7.31
N ALA A 114 4.45 -3.41 6.85
CA ALA A 114 3.94 -2.19 7.50
C ALA A 114 3.39 -2.47 8.90
N GLY A 115 2.73 -3.61 9.11
CA GLY A 115 2.27 -4.08 10.42
C GLY A 115 3.43 -4.36 11.37
N CYS A 116 4.47 -5.03 10.87
CA CYS A 116 5.71 -5.28 11.63
C CYS A 116 6.37 -3.97 12.07
N VAL A 117 6.51 -2.98 11.18
CA VAL A 117 7.06 -1.65 11.53
C VAL A 117 6.21 -0.96 12.59
N SER A 118 4.89 -1.04 12.47
CA SER A 118 3.97 -0.39 13.41
C SER A 118 4.13 -0.90 14.84
N ILE A 119 4.49 -2.18 14.99
CA ILE A 119 4.71 -2.84 16.29
C ILE A 119 6.14 -2.62 16.78
N GLU A 120 7.13 -2.93 15.95
CA GLU A 120 8.54 -2.97 16.36
C GLU A 120 9.19 -1.58 16.38
N ARG A 121 8.70 -0.65 15.53
CA ARG A 121 9.28 0.69 15.33
C ARG A 121 8.23 1.79 15.18
N PRO A 122 7.34 1.98 16.16
CA PRO A 122 6.27 2.97 16.09
C PRO A 122 6.76 4.41 15.88
N LYS A 123 8.01 4.73 16.27
CA LYS A 123 8.61 6.06 16.09
C LYS A 123 8.91 6.41 14.63
N GLU A 124 9.06 5.41 13.76
CA GLU A 124 9.39 5.59 12.34
C GLU A 124 8.12 5.78 11.50
N VAL A 125 6.97 5.29 11.98
CA VAL A 125 5.69 5.23 11.25
C VAL A 125 5.29 6.58 10.68
N GLN A 126 5.39 7.65 11.48
CA GLN A 126 5.00 8.99 11.04
C GLN A 126 5.77 9.43 9.80
N THR A 127 7.10 9.30 9.83
CA THR A 127 7.96 9.71 8.71
C THR A 127 7.71 8.84 7.47
N ILE A 128 7.51 7.54 7.66
CA ILE A 128 7.20 6.61 6.56
C ILE A 128 5.87 6.98 5.89
N CYS A 129 4.82 7.20 6.68
CA CYS A 129 3.51 7.58 6.18
C CYS A 129 3.56 8.89 5.37
N LEU A 130 4.31 9.90 5.85
CA LEU A 130 4.50 11.16 5.11
C LEU A 130 5.15 10.96 3.74
N ILE A 131 6.10 10.00 3.62
CA ILE A 131 6.74 9.67 2.35
C ILE A 131 5.78 8.91 1.43
N LEU A 132 5.04 7.95 1.97
CA LEU A 132 4.13 7.10 1.21
C LEU A 132 2.89 7.86 0.72
N THR A 133 2.34 8.78 1.52
CA THR A 133 1.25 9.68 1.12
C THR A 133 1.64 10.58 -0.06
N LYS A 134 2.92 10.91 -0.22
CA LYS A 134 3.41 11.59 -1.44
C LYS A 134 3.53 10.59 -2.60
N SER A 135 4.00 9.39 -2.31
CA SER A 135 4.33 8.37 -3.31
C SER A 135 3.10 7.73 -3.97
N ILE A 136 1.95 7.72 -3.30
CA ILE A 136 0.68 7.31 -3.91
C ILE A 136 0.24 8.26 -5.04
N ASN A 137 0.78 9.48 -5.17
CA ASN A 137 0.50 10.37 -6.31
C ASN A 137 1.44 10.15 -7.53
N ARG A 138 2.34 9.14 -7.48
CA ARG A 138 3.32 8.90 -8.54
C ARG A 138 2.69 8.28 -9.79
N GLN A 139 3.31 8.49 -10.95
CA GLN A 139 2.86 7.89 -12.21
C GLN A 139 3.03 6.36 -12.26
N GLN A 140 4.02 5.82 -11.55
CA GLN A 140 4.32 4.39 -11.54
C GLN A 140 3.28 3.59 -10.76
N ARG A 141 2.44 2.83 -11.48
CA ARG A 141 1.32 2.05 -10.92
C ARG A 141 1.71 1.18 -9.73
N PHE A 142 2.72 0.31 -9.88
CA PHE A 142 3.07 -0.65 -8.84
C PHE A 142 3.65 0.02 -7.58
N GLN A 143 4.26 1.20 -7.70
CA GLN A 143 4.65 1.99 -6.54
C GLN A 143 3.45 2.60 -5.83
N ARG A 144 2.43 3.05 -6.56
CA ARG A 144 1.16 3.50 -5.94
C ARG A 144 0.47 2.34 -5.21
N GLU A 145 0.44 1.16 -5.81
CA GLU A 145 -0.13 -0.05 -5.19
C GLU A 145 0.62 -0.42 -3.91
N ALA A 146 1.95 -0.40 -3.92
CA ALA A 146 2.78 -0.59 -2.72
C ALA A 146 2.52 0.46 -1.64
N ALA A 147 2.45 1.74 -2.02
CA ALA A 147 2.16 2.82 -1.09
C ALA A 147 0.76 2.67 -0.47
N ALA A 148 -0.25 2.37 -1.28
CA ALA A 148 -1.62 2.15 -0.83
C ALA A 148 -1.71 0.95 0.12
N ALA A 149 -1.03 -0.16 -0.17
CA ALA A 149 -0.99 -1.34 0.68
C ALA A 149 -0.42 -1.03 2.07
N ALA A 150 0.74 -0.36 2.11
CA ALA A 150 1.38 0.02 3.37
C ALA A 150 0.57 1.05 4.16
N LEU A 151 0.05 2.10 3.51
CA LEU A 151 -0.78 3.12 4.17
C LEU A 151 -2.07 2.52 4.75
N SER A 152 -2.69 1.59 4.02
CA SER A 152 -3.91 0.90 4.50
C SER A 152 -3.68 0.13 5.79
N GLU A 153 -2.48 -0.43 5.95
CA GLU A 153 -2.09 -1.11 7.19
C GLU A 153 -1.73 -0.12 8.30
N PHE A 154 -0.99 0.96 8.00
CA PHE A 154 -0.60 1.96 9.00
C PHE A 154 -1.81 2.65 9.65
N VAL A 155 -2.91 2.83 8.91
CA VAL A 155 -4.17 3.36 9.46
C VAL A 155 -4.64 2.52 10.65
N ARG A 156 -4.49 1.19 10.63
CA ARG A 156 -4.89 0.31 11.73
C ARG A 156 -4.19 0.63 13.06
N TYR A 157 -2.97 1.15 13.00
CA TYR A 157 -2.12 1.42 14.16
C TYR A 157 -2.06 2.90 14.57
N SER A 158 -2.89 3.73 13.94
CA SER A 158 -2.85 5.20 14.06
C SER A 158 -3.50 5.77 15.32
N GLY A 159 -3.92 4.95 16.29
CA GLY A 159 -4.77 5.35 17.42
C GLY A 159 -4.23 6.47 18.32
N GLY A 160 -2.93 6.81 18.24
CA GLY A 160 -2.31 7.92 18.97
C GLY A 160 -1.80 9.08 18.10
N PHE A 161 -2.16 9.13 16.81
CA PHE A 161 -1.60 10.10 15.85
C PHE A 161 -2.67 10.86 15.07
N ASP A 162 -3.47 11.69 15.73
CA ASP A 162 -4.66 12.32 15.14
C ASP A 162 -4.36 13.08 13.83
N SER A 163 -3.33 13.94 13.79
CA SER A 163 -2.96 14.69 12.57
C SER A 163 -2.36 13.83 11.46
N LEU A 164 -1.76 12.69 11.79
CA LEU A 164 -1.25 11.74 10.80
C LEU A 164 -2.39 10.89 10.23
N LEU A 165 -3.31 10.48 11.10
CA LEU A 165 -4.51 9.74 10.72
C LEU A 165 -5.35 10.54 9.75
N GLU A 166 -5.62 11.81 10.04
CA GLU A 166 -6.34 12.71 9.13
C GLU A 166 -5.67 12.78 7.75
N GLN A 167 -4.34 12.94 7.69
CA GLN A 167 -3.60 12.97 6.42
C GLN A 167 -3.69 11.64 5.65
N MET A 168 -3.61 10.51 6.35
CA MET A 168 -3.75 9.19 5.72
C MET A 168 -5.17 9.00 5.20
N VAL A 169 -6.19 9.31 5.99
CA VAL A 169 -7.60 9.20 5.59
C VAL A 169 -7.89 10.08 4.39
N GLU A 170 -7.43 11.34 4.40
CA GLU A 170 -7.57 12.24 3.26
C GLU A 170 -6.90 11.68 2.01
N ALA A 171 -5.68 11.13 2.16
CA ALA A 171 -4.96 10.51 1.06
C ALA A 171 -5.69 9.29 0.49
N LEU A 172 -6.18 8.38 1.34
CA LEU A 172 -6.92 7.19 0.90
C LEU A 172 -8.26 7.58 0.27
N CYS A 173 -9.02 8.49 0.88
CA CYS A 173 -10.27 9.00 0.32
C CYS A 173 -10.09 9.64 -1.05
N ARG A 174 -8.97 10.34 -1.30
CA ARG A 174 -8.68 10.91 -2.62
C ARG A 174 -8.42 9.85 -3.69
N HIS A 175 -7.79 8.74 -3.32
CA HIS A 175 -7.34 7.70 -4.26
C HIS A 175 -8.35 6.55 -4.46
N VAL A 176 -9.56 6.68 -3.92
CA VAL A 176 -10.67 5.78 -4.25
C VAL A 176 -11.14 5.94 -5.70
N SER A 177 -10.66 6.97 -6.41
CA SER A 177 -10.89 7.18 -7.84
C SER A 177 -9.61 6.97 -8.68
N ASP A 178 -8.57 6.31 -8.15
CA ASP A 178 -7.34 6.01 -8.91
C ASP A 178 -7.63 5.12 -10.12
N GLU A 179 -6.85 5.29 -11.19
CA GLU A 179 -6.93 4.46 -12.40
C GLU A 179 -6.70 2.96 -12.11
N SER A 180 -5.86 2.63 -11.12
CA SER A 180 -5.63 1.25 -10.72
C SER A 180 -6.75 0.74 -9.80
N PRO A 181 -7.49 -0.32 -10.19
CA PRO A 181 -8.48 -0.95 -9.31
C PRO A 181 -7.86 -1.47 -8.01
N THR A 182 -6.59 -1.88 -8.06
CA THR A 182 -5.84 -2.28 -6.88
C THR A 182 -5.72 -1.15 -5.87
N VAL A 183 -5.37 0.06 -6.33
CA VAL A 183 -5.22 1.23 -5.46
C VAL A 183 -6.57 1.60 -4.85
N ARG A 184 -7.64 1.62 -5.66
CA ARG A 184 -9.00 1.90 -5.17
C ARG A 184 -9.42 0.92 -4.08
N GLY A 185 -9.26 -0.39 -4.33
CA GLY A 185 -9.59 -1.44 -3.37
C GLY A 185 -8.77 -1.38 -2.09
N LEU A 186 -7.46 -1.12 -2.19
CA LEU A 186 -6.59 -0.94 -1.03
C LEU A 186 -6.99 0.27 -0.21
N CYS A 187 -7.19 1.42 -0.83
CA CYS A 187 -7.63 2.62 -0.13
C CYS A 187 -8.94 2.40 0.62
N LEU A 188 -9.89 1.71 0.00
CA LEU A 188 -11.14 1.33 0.65
C LEU A 188 -10.92 0.41 1.85
N ARG A 189 -10.07 -0.62 1.69
CA ARG A 189 -9.72 -1.54 2.78
C ARG A 189 -9.06 -0.79 3.94
N GLY A 190 -8.16 0.16 3.67
CA GLY A 190 -7.51 0.98 4.71
C GLY A 190 -8.49 1.84 5.50
N LEU A 191 -9.47 2.46 4.81
CA LEU A 191 -10.48 3.31 5.46
C LEU A 191 -11.35 2.56 6.47
N VAL A 192 -11.60 1.26 6.27
CA VAL A 192 -12.36 0.46 7.25
C VAL A 192 -11.49 -0.11 8.38
N GLN A 193 -10.18 0.10 8.35
CA GLN A 193 -9.26 -0.27 9.43
C GLN A 193 -9.07 0.85 10.46
N ILE A 194 -9.71 2.02 10.28
CA ILE A 194 -9.62 3.14 11.22
C ILE A 194 -10.02 2.66 12.63
N PRO A 195 -9.19 2.92 13.66
CA PRO A 195 -9.51 2.53 15.04
C PRO A 195 -10.87 3.07 15.49
N SER A 196 -11.63 2.27 16.24
CA SER A 196 -13.01 2.59 16.67
C SER A 196 -13.13 3.88 17.48
N ILE A 197 -12.06 4.29 18.17
CA ILE A 197 -11.97 5.57 18.88
C ILE A 197 -12.13 6.78 17.94
N HIS A 198 -11.77 6.63 16.66
CA HIS A 198 -11.79 7.69 15.64
C HIS A 198 -12.88 7.50 14.59
N ILE A 199 -13.54 6.32 14.55
CA ILE A 199 -14.49 5.97 13.50
C ILE A 199 -15.67 6.95 13.41
N HIS A 200 -16.11 7.53 14.52
CA HIS A 200 -17.24 8.46 14.55
C HIS A 200 -17.00 9.74 13.74
N GLN A 201 -15.75 10.18 13.64
CA GLN A 201 -15.38 11.39 12.90
C GLN A 201 -15.33 11.16 11.39
N CYS A 202 -15.04 9.92 10.97
CA CYS A 202 -14.85 9.57 9.56
C CYS A 202 -15.99 8.71 8.99
N ALA A 203 -16.92 8.20 9.81
CA ALA A 203 -17.93 7.22 9.41
C ALA A 203 -18.72 7.65 8.17
N THR A 204 -19.27 8.87 8.17
CA THR A 204 -20.05 9.38 7.03
C THR A 204 -19.23 9.41 5.74
N GLN A 205 -17.98 9.91 5.81
CA GLN A 205 -17.09 9.97 4.65
C GLN A 205 -16.74 8.57 4.14
N VAL A 206 -16.36 7.66 5.03
CA VAL A 206 -16.01 6.27 4.67
C VAL A 206 -17.21 5.55 4.04
N LEU A 207 -18.42 5.75 4.59
CA LEU A 207 -19.64 5.19 4.02
C LEU A 207 -19.97 5.76 2.65
N SER A 208 -19.83 7.06 2.45
CA SER A 208 -20.01 7.68 1.14
C SER A 208 -19.06 7.08 0.10
N VAL A 209 -17.80 6.83 0.48
CA VAL A 209 -16.81 6.17 -0.39
C VAL A 209 -17.23 4.73 -0.69
N ILE A 210 -17.59 3.93 0.32
CA ILE A 210 -18.04 2.53 0.12
C ILE A 210 -19.21 2.49 -0.85
N LEU A 211 -20.22 3.34 -0.66
CA LEU A 211 -21.41 3.38 -1.50
C LEU A 211 -21.09 3.82 -2.93
N ALA A 212 -20.08 4.65 -3.15
CA ALA A 212 -19.62 5.02 -4.49
C ALA A 212 -18.92 3.84 -5.19
N LEU A 213 -18.16 3.04 -4.44
CA LEU A 213 -17.40 1.90 -4.99
C LEU A 213 -18.21 0.60 -5.15
N LEU A 214 -19.45 0.55 -4.65
CA LEU A 214 -20.38 -0.55 -4.97
C LEU A 214 -20.71 -0.62 -6.47
N ASP A 215 -20.67 0.53 -7.15
CA ASP A 215 -20.94 0.66 -8.58
C ASP A 215 -19.64 0.76 -9.41
N ASP A 216 -18.47 0.38 -8.85
CA ASP A 216 -17.17 0.45 -9.55
C ASP A 216 -17.17 -0.44 -10.80
N LEU A 217 -16.41 -0.07 -11.84
CA LEU A 217 -16.33 -0.86 -13.08
C LEU A 217 -15.56 -2.18 -12.91
N ASP A 218 -14.72 -2.29 -11.88
CA ASP A 218 -13.92 -3.48 -11.58
C ASP A 218 -14.60 -4.33 -10.48
N GLU A 219 -14.92 -5.58 -10.81
CA GLU A 219 -15.61 -6.52 -9.92
C GLU A 219 -14.84 -6.76 -8.61
N SER A 220 -13.50 -6.74 -8.63
CA SER A 220 -12.69 -6.92 -7.41
C SER A 220 -12.84 -5.73 -6.45
N VAL A 221 -13.03 -4.53 -6.98
CA VAL A 221 -13.32 -3.33 -6.18
C VAL A 221 -14.72 -3.38 -5.61
N GLN A 222 -15.72 -3.78 -6.41
CA GLN A 222 -17.09 -3.97 -5.92
C GLN A 222 -17.16 -4.98 -4.77
N LEU A 223 -16.50 -6.14 -4.90
CA LEU A 223 -16.42 -7.16 -3.85
C LEU A 223 -15.73 -6.63 -2.59
N THR A 224 -14.69 -5.80 -2.77
CA THR A 224 -14.03 -5.11 -1.65
C THR A 224 -14.99 -4.15 -0.97
N ALA A 225 -15.79 -3.39 -1.72
CA ALA A 225 -16.78 -2.46 -1.19
C ALA A 225 -17.89 -3.18 -0.40
N VAL A 226 -18.41 -4.29 -0.90
CA VAL A 226 -19.37 -5.14 -0.17
C VAL A 226 -18.75 -5.64 1.14
N SER A 227 -17.51 -6.12 1.11
CA SER A 227 -16.80 -6.62 2.30
C SER A 227 -16.57 -5.51 3.34
N CYS A 228 -16.22 -4.31 2.88
CA CYS A 228 -16.03 -3.13 3.72
C CYS A 228 -17.35 -2.67 4.35
N LEU A 229 -18.44 -2.66 3.58
CA LEU A 229 -19.77 -2.35 4.08
C LEU A 229 -20.17 -3.32 5.21
N LEU A 230 -20.01 -4.62 4.99
CA LEU A 230 -20.30 -5.64 6.01
C LEU A 230 -19.47 -5.43 7.28
N THR A 231 -18.23 -4.99 7.15
CA THR A 231 -17.34 -4.73 8.29
C THR A 231 -17.87 -3.55 9.13
N ILE A 232 -18.25 -2.44 8.50
CA ILE A 232 -18.81 -1.27 9.19
C ILE A 232 -20.16 -1.59 9.83
N LEU A 233 -21.04 -2.31 9.12
CA LEU A 233 -22.35 -2.68 9.63
C LEU A 233 -22.26 -3.56 10.89
N LYS A 234 -21.22 -4.41 10.98
CA LYS A 234 -20.97 -5.26 12.15
C LYS A 234 -20.38 -4.49 13.34
N SER A 235 -19.61 -3.42 13.09
CA SER A 235 -18.95 -2.65 14.15
C SER A 235 -19.76 -1.44 14.63
N SER A 236 -20.81 -1.05 13.92
CA SER A 236 -21.64 0.13 14.21
C SER A 236 -22.84 -0.19 15.12
N SER A 237 -23.28 0.80 15.91
CA SER A 237 -24.53 0.69 16.68
C SER A 237 -25.76 0.75 15.76
N LYS A 238 -26.90 0.19 16.20
CA LYS A 238 -28.14 0.19 15.40
C LYS A 238 -28.56 1.58 14.93
N ASP A 239 -28.42 2.59 15.79
CA ASP A 239 -28.81 3.97 15.50
C ASP A 239 -27.93 4.63 14.43
N ALA A 240 -26.67 4.24 14.32
CA ALA A 240 -25.75 4.71 13.28
C ALA A 240 -25.98 4.00 11.92
N VAL A 241 -26.54 2.79 11.95
CA VAL A 241 -26.72 1.91 10.78
C VAL A 241 -28.02 2.18 10.03
N GLU A 242 -29.07 2.60 10.73
CA GLU A 242 -30.40 2.78 10.14
C GLU A 242 -30.44 3.77 8.94
N PRO A 243 -29.79 4.95 8.98
CA PRO A 243 -29.74 5.86 7.84
C PRO A 243 -28.99 5.26 6.63
N ILE A 244 -28.00 4.40 6.90
CA ILE A 244 -27.15 3.75 5.89
C ILE A 244 -27.97 2.70 5.13
N LEU A 245 -28.68 1.84 5.87
CA LEU A 245 -29.55 0.82 5.29
C LEU A 245 -30.69 1.43 4.49
N LEU A 246 -31.26 2.57 4.96
CA LEU A 246 -32.26 3.33 4.20
C LEU A 246 -31.68 3.87 2.89
N ASN A 247 -30.48 4.46 2.91
CA ASN A 247 -29.83 4.98 1.70
C ASN A 247 -29.52 3.86 0.68
N LEU A 248 -28.99 2.73 1.16
CA LEU A 248 -28.77 1.52 0.37
C LEU A 248 -30.06 1.00 -0.25
N SER A 249 -31.13 0.94 0.53
CA SER A 249 -32.43 0.47 0.05
C SER A 249 -32.97 1.34 -1.09
N VAL A 250 -32.81 2.67 -0.98
CA VAL A 250 -33.19 3.61 -2.04
C VAL A 250 -32.33 3.43 -3.30
N ARG A 251 -31.01 3.30 -3.15
CA ARG A 251 -30.10 3.08 -4.29
C ARG A 251 -30.35 1.76 -5.00
N LEU A 252 -30.51 0.66 -4.25
CA LEU A 252 -30.85 -0.66 -4.79
C LEU A 252 -32.18 -0.63 -5.56
N ARG A 253 -33.18 0.08 -5.02
CA ARG A 253 -34.46 0.27 -5.71
C ARG A 253 -34.29 1.01 -7.04
N ASN A 254 -33.46 2.05 -7.08
CA ASN A 254 -33.21 2.82 -8.30
C ASN A 254 -32.48 1.99 -9.37
N LEU A 255 -31.54 1.12 -8.98
CA LEU A 255 -30.85 0.21 -9.89
C LEU A 255 -31.79 -0.85 -10.48
N GLN A 256 -32.75 -1.37 -9.69
CA GLN A 256 -33.78 -2.29 -10.19
C GLN A 256 -34.73 -1.64 -11.22
N HIS A 257 -34.85 -0.31 -11.22
CA HIS A 257 -35.64 0.44 -12.19
C HIS A 257 -34.89 0.78 -13.48
N LEU A 258 -33.56 0.83 -13.47
CA LEU A 258 -32.74 1.05 -14.68
C LEU A 258 -32.57 -0.21 -15.55
N GLY A 259 -32.77 -1.40 -14.97
CA GLY A 259 -32.68 -2.69 -15.67
C GLY A 259 -33.98 -3.17 -16.32
N ARG A 260 -34.99 -2.30 -16.49
CA ARG A 260 -36.24 -2.58 -17.20
C ARG A 260 -36.43 -1.65 -18.39
#